data_AF-A0AAV7IQT0-F1
#
_entry.id   AF-A0AAV7IQT0-F1
#
_cell.length_a   1.000
_cell.length_b   1.000
_cell.length_c   1.000
_cell.angle_alpha   90.00
_cell.angle_beta   90.00
_cell.angle_gamma   90.00
#
_symmetry.space_group_name_H-M   'P 1'
#
loop_
_entity.id
_entity.type
_entity.pdbx_description
1 polymer ?
#
loop_
_entity_poly.entity_id
_entity_poly.type
_entity_poly.pdbx_seq_one_letter_code
_entity_poly.pdbx_strand_id
1 'polypeptide(L)'
;MQFLPGRSANCQLGSTTMAICRQILFFVITVVFYKNGSANGYSKAWSGGNHFGRAPILERFSWQVLDWAYPDPITRAAAIQSGDYMPENGLPVGIEIWKNKLFITVPRWKDG
;
A
#
# COMPACT_ATOMS: atom_id res chain seq x y z
N MET A 1 -17.01 19.05 59.34
CA MET A 1 -18.45 19.38 59.41
C MET A 1 -19.06 18.97 58.08
N GLN A 2 -19.86 17.89 58.08
CA GLN A 2 -21.34 17.94 57.90
C GLN A 2 -21.69 17.86 56.39
N PHE A 3 -22.50 16.96 55.82
CA PHE A 3 -23.41 15.89 56.24
C PHE A 3 -23.59 14.91 55.05
N LEU A 4 -23.77 13.61 55.30
CA LEU A 4 -24.58 12.70 54.46
C LEU A 4 -26.01 12.63 55.09
N PRO A 5 -27.05 11.99 54.51
CA PRO A 5 -27.31 11.50 53.15
C PRO A 5 -28.70 11.93 52.62
N GLY A 6 -28.99 11.66 51.34
CA GLY A 6 -30.34 11.82 50.76
C GLY A 6 -30.65 10.71 49.77
N ARG A 7 -31.14 9.57 50.27
CA ARG A 7 -31.69 8.48 49.46
C ARG A 7 -33.06 8.94 48.94
N SER A 8 -33.19 9.09 47.62
CA SER A 8 -34.49 9.08 46.94
C SER A 8 -34.46 7.95 45.93
N ALA A 9 -35.12 6.86 46.29
CA ALA A 9 -35.53 5.83 45.34
C ALA A 9 -36.58 6.45 44.43
N ASN A 10 -36.37 6.48 43.11
CA ASN A 10 -37.45 6.45 42.14
C ASN A 10 -36.94 6.18 40.71
N CYS A 11 -37.63 5.23 40.07
CA CYS A 11 -37.67 5.00 38.62
C CYS A 11 -36.51 4.24 37.95
N GLN A 12 -36.33 2.96 38.30
CA GLN A 12 -35.65 1.98 37.43
C GLN A 12 -36.57 1.43 36.30
N LEU A 13 -37.25 2.32 35.57
CA LEU A 13 -37.88 1.97 34.29
C LEU A 13 -37.47 3.00 33.24
N GLY A 14 -36.42 2.68 32.49
CA GLY A 14 -35.91 3.54 31.42
C GLY A 14 -34.47 3.26 30.96
N SER A 15 -33.76 2.32 31.59
CA SER A 15 -32.34 2.10 31.31
C SER A 15 -32.05 0.98 30.29
N THR A 16 -32.91 -0.04 30.18
CA THR A 16 -32.68 -1.15 29.22
C THR A 16 -33.09 -0.80 27.80
N THR A 17 -34.18 -0.03 27.61
CA THR A 17 -34.60 0.46 26.29
C THR A 17 -33.58 1.39 25.66
N MET A 18 -32.92 2.25 26.44
CA MET A 18 -31.85 3.12 25.93
C MET A 18 -30.55 2.34 25.65
N ALA A 19 -30.23 1.30 26.42
CA ALA A 19 -29.07 0.45 26.16
C ALA A 19 -29.23 -0.41 24.90
N ILE A 20 -30.42 -0.99 24.71
CA ILE A 20 -30.77 -1.76 23.51
C ILE A 20 -30.85 -0.82 22.29
N CYS A 21 -31.46 0.36 22.44
CA CYS A 21 -31.51 1.38 21.38
C CYS A 21 -30.10 1.85 20.98
N ARG A 22 -29.19 2.03 21.95
CA ARG A 22 -27.79 2.37 21.68
C ARG A 22 -27.05 1.22 21.01
N GLN A 23 -27.20 -0.02 21.46
CA GLN A 23 -26.58 -1.18 20.80
C GLN A 23 -27.09 -1.37 19.36
N ILE A 24 -28.40 -1.21 19.12
CA ILE A 24 -28.98 -1.29 17.77
C ILE A 24 -28.51 -0.13 16.90
N LEU A 25 -28.48 1.11 17.41
CA LEU A 25 -27.92 2.25 16.67
C LEU A 25 -26.44 2.06 16.35
N PHE A 26 -25.63 1.57 17.29
CA PHE A 26 -24.22 1.25 17.03
C PHE A 26 -24.09 0.16 15.96
N PHE A 27 -24.91 -0.90 16.02
CA PHE A 27 -24.87 -1.98 15.03
C PHE A 27 -25.32 -1.49 13.64
N VAL A 28 -26.38 -0.68 13.56
CA VAL A 28 -26.87 -0.10 12.30
C VAL A 28 -25.86 0.91 11.74
N ILE A 29 -25.29 1.79 12.57
CA ILE A 29 -24.24 2.73 12.15
C ILE A 29 -23.02 1.95 11.65
N THR A 30 -22.48 0.99 12.41
CA THR A 30 -21.32 0.21 11.96
C THR A 30 -21.63 -0.55 10.67
N VAL A 31 -22.79 -1.19 10.51
CA VAL A 31 -23.17 -1.90 9.28
C VAL A 31 -23.35 -0.95 8.09
N VAL A 32 -23.98 0.21 8.28
CA VAL A 32 -24.18 1.23 7.22
C VAL A 32 -22.85 1.87 6.81
N PHE A 33 -21.96 2.15 7.75
CA PHE A 33 -20.64 2.72 7.44
C PHE A 33 -19.67 1.68 6.85
N TYR A 34 -19.73 0.40 7.26
CA TYR A 34 -18.90 -0.66 6.66
C TYR A 34 -19.25 -0.95 5.19
N LYS A 35 -20.52 -0.72 4.80
CA LYS A 35 -20.99 -0.92 3.41
C LYS A 35 -20.78 0.30 2.51
N ASN A 36 -20.45 1.47 3.08
CA ASN A 36 -20.22 2.73 2.36
C ASN A 36 -18.77 3.21 2.42
N GLY A 37 -17.81 2.30 2.61
CA GLY A 37 -16.45 2.50 2.10
C GLY A 37 -16.49 2.42 0.58
N SER A 38 -16.99 3.49 -0.07
CA SER A 38 -16.97 3.65 -1.51
C SER A 38 -15.51 3.62 -1.95
N ALA A 39 -15.09 2.46 -2.45
CA ALA A 39 -13.83 2.28 -3.14
C ALA A 39 -13.68 3.42 -4.15
N ASN A 40 -12.62 4.19 -3.94
CA ASN A 40 -11.80 4.87 -4.92
C ASN A 40 -12.43 4.98 -6.31
N GLY A 41 -12.64 6.23 -6.74
CA GLY A 41 -13.04 6.56 -8.09
C GLY A 41 -12.26 5.75 -9.12
N TYR A 42 -12.95 4.79 -9.72
CA TYR A 42 -12.64 4.28 -11.04
C TYR A 42 -13.85 4.58 -11.91
N SER A 43 -13.57 5.43 -12.89
CA SER A 43 -14.42 5.95 -13.96
C SER A 43 -15.69 5.14 -14.25
N LYS A 44 -16.80 5.87 -14.19
CA LYS A 44 -17.99 5.77 -15.06
C LYS A 44 -17.63 5.01 -16.34
N ALA A 45 -18.09 3.77 -16.41
CA ALA A 45 -17.90 2.89 -17.55
C ALA A 45 -18.54 3.54 -18.79
N TRP A 46 -17.75 3.62 -19.85
CA TRP A 46 -18.13 4.19 -21.13
C TRP A 46 -19.35 3.45 -21.70
N SER A 47 -20.40 4.22 -22.02
CA SER A 47 -21.53 3.78 -22.82
C SER A 47 -21.07 3.62 -24.27
N GLY A 48 -20.99 2.37 -24.74
CA GLY A 48 -20.92 2.04 -26.17
C GLY A 48 -19.51 1.86 -26.73
N GLY A 49 -19.01 0.62 -26.66
CA GLY A 49 -17.83 0.19 -27.41
C GLY A 49 -17.29 -1.12 -26.87
N ASN A 50 -17.19 -2.15 -27.71
CA ASN A 50 -16.44 -3.35 -27.41
C ASN A 50 -14.94 -3.02 -27.40
N HIS A 51 -14.44 -2.42 -26.32
CA HIS A 51 -13.00 -2.24 -26.10
C HIS A 51 -12.40 -3.52 -25.52
N PHE A 52 -12.54 -4.64 -26.21
CA PHE A 52 -11.68 -5.78 -25.92
C PHE A 52 -10.24 -5.36 -26.32
N GLY A 53 -9.34 -5.24 -25.33
CA GLY A 53 -7.97 -5.67 -25.57
C GLY A 53 -6.77 -4.78 -25.22
N ARG A 54 -6.87 -3.70 -24.45
CA ARG A 54 -5.67 -3.10 -23.82
C ARG A 54 -5.98 -2.57 -22.43
N ALA A 55 -5.81 -3.41 -21.42
CA ALA A 55 -5.45 -2.88 -20.11
C ALA A 55 -4.16 -2.06 -20.30
N PRO A 56 -4.06 -0.84 -19.76
CA PRO A 56 -2.82 -0.08 -19.83
C PRO A 56 -1.69 -0.93 -19.23
N ILE A 57 -0.53 -0.94 -19.89
CA ILE A 57 0.66 -1.54 -19.31
C ILE A 57 0.97 -0.72 -18.05
N LEU A 58 0.81 -1.35 -16.88
CA LEU A 58 1.13 -0.74 -15.61
C LEU A 58 2.63 -0.90 -15.37
N GLU A 59 3.35 0.21 -15.39
CA GLU A 59 4.76 0.24 -15.00
C GLU A 59 4.89 -0.21 -13.54
N ARG A 60 5.76 -1.19 -13.29
CA ARG A 60 6.04 -1.71 -11.94
C ARG A 60 7.38 -1.26 -11.41
N PHE A 61 8.36 -1.12 -12.29
CA PHE A 61 9.72 -0.72 -11.95
C PHE A 61 10.27 0.18 -13.05
N SER A 62 11.05 1.16 -12.62
CA SER A 62 11.70 2.16 -13.46
C SER A 62 13.09 2.44 -12.91
N TRP A 63 14.08 2.58 -13.77
CA TRP A 63 15.45 2.90 -13.37
C TRP A 63 16.05 3.92 -14.32
N GLN A 64 16.71 4.93 -13.74
CA GLN A 64 17.59 5.82 -14.51
C GLN A 64 19.00 5.22 -14.64
N VAL A 65 19.47 4.56 -13.58
CA VAL A 65 20.78 3.92 -13.48
C VAL A 65 20.63 2.61 -12.71
N LEU A 66 21.34 1.57 -13.13
CA LEU A 66 21.42 0.31 -12.41
C LEU A 66 22.58 0.37 -11.40
N ASP A 67 22.26 0.24 -10.11
CA ASP A 67 23.26 0.20 -9.03
C ASP A 67 23.31 -1.19 -8.41
N TRP A 68 24.51 -1.59 -7.99
CA TRP A 68 24.76 -2.86 -7.35
C TRP A 68 24.83 -2.69 -5.84
N ALA A 69 24.28 -3.64 -5.09
CA ALA A 69 24.28 -3.62 -3.64
C ALA A 69 25.66 -4.05 -3.10
N TYR A 70 26.60 -3.10 -3.00
CA TYR A 70 27.87 -3.30 -2.31
C TYR A 70 27.67 -3.39 -0.79
N PRO A 71 28.49 -4.19 -0.08
CA PRO A 71 28.38 -4.34 1.38
C PRO A 71 28.74 -3.05 2.14
N ASP A 72 29.62 -2.22 1.57
CA ASP A 72 30.08 -0.98 2.16
C ASP A 72 30.42 0.07 1.08
N PRO A 73 30.38 1.37 1.42
CA PRO A 73 30.64 2.44 0.46
C PRO A 73 32.11 2.56 0.03
N ILE A 74 33.05 2.04 0.82
CA ILE A 74 34.48 2.09 0.50
C ILE A 74 34.78 1.09 -0.62
N THR A 75 34.23 -0.11 -0.56
CA THR A 75 34.34 -1.13 -1.61
C THR A 75 33.69 -0.64 -2.91
N ARG A 76 32.55 0.06 -2.83
CA ARG A 76 31.94 0.69 -4.01
C ARG A 76 32.86 1.75 -4.62
N ALA A 77 33.45 2.62 -3.80
CA ALA A 77 34.36 3.66 -4.28
C ALA A 77 35.64 3.05 -4.88
N ALA A 78 36.18 2.00 -4.26
CA ALA A 78 37.33 1.26 -4.78
C ALA A 78 37.01 0.61 -6.14
N ALA A 79 35.82 0.03 -6.32
CA ALA A 79 35.39 -0.55 -7.59
C ALA A 79 35.19 0.50 -8.70
N ILE A 80 34.72 1.70 -8.33
CA ILE A 80 34.65 2.83 -9.27
C ILE A 80 36.05 3.31 -9.63
N GLN A 81 36.97 3.37 -8.65
CA GLN A 81 38.35 3.80 -8.87
C GLN A 81 39.16 2.80 -9.71
N SER A 82 38.92 1.49 -9.53
CA SER A 82 39.54 0.43 -10.34
C SER A 82 38.96 0.35 -11.75
N GLY A 83 37.75 0.88 -11.97
CA GLY A 83 37.01 0.75 -13.21
C GLY A 83 36.22 -0.56 -13.33
N ASP A 84 36.17 -1.36 -12.25
CA ASP A 84 35.35 -2.59 -12.19
C ASP A 84 33.85 -2.29 -12.08
N TYR A 85 33.49 -1.04 -11.78
CA TYR A 85 32.11 -0.59 -11.74
C TYR A 85 31.95 0.79 -12.36
N MET A 86 31.21 0.84 -13.47
CA MET A 86 30.79 2.08 -14.14
C MET A 86 29.26 2.13 -14.23
N PRO A 87 28.58 2.98 -13.44
CA PRO A 87 27.11 3.03 -13.40
C PRO A 87 26.46 3.30 -14.76
N GLU A 88 27.11 4.09 -15.63
CA GLU A 88 26.61 4.38 -16.97
C GLU A 88 26.58 3.18 -17.94
N ASN A 89 27.30 2.09 -17.64
CA ASN A 89 27.46 0.96 -18.56
C ASN A 89 26.44 -0.17 -18.33
N GLY A 90 25.64 -0.10 -17.26
CA GLY A 90 24.68 -1.13 -16.86
C GLY A 90 23.39 -1.14 -17.68
N LEU A 91 23.44 -1.51 -18.96
CA LEU A 91 22.26 -1.59 -19.84
C LEU A 91 21.46 -2.89 -19.62
N PRO A 92 20.18 -2.84 -19.20
CA PRO A 92 19.37 -4.04 -19.06
C PRO A 92 18.89 -4.54 -20.44
N VAL A 93 19.22 -5.78 -20.79
CA VAL A 93 18.84 -6.39 -22.09
C VAL A 93 17.81 -7.50 -21.94
N GLY A 94 17.81 -8.20 -20.81
CA GLY A 94 16.86 -9.28 -20.53
C GLY A 94 16.23 -9.11 -19.15
N ILE A 95 14.96 -9.49 -19.03
CA ILE A 95 14.23 -9.51 -17.76
C ILE A 95 13.49 -10.84 -17.64
N GLU A 96 13.60 -11.48 -16.49
CA GLU A 96 12.88 -12.71 -16.15
C GLU A 96 12.32 -12.64 -14.73
N ILE A 97 11.09 -13.09 -14.52
CA ILE A 97 10.45 -13.12 -13.20
C ILE A 97 10.29 -14.57 -12.78
N TRP A 98 10.82 -14.92 -11.61
CA TRP A 98 10.60 -16.24 -11.01
C TRP A 98 10.15 -16.10 -9.57
N LYS A 99 8.92 -16.53 -9.28
CA LYS A 99 8.28 -16.40 -7.97
C LYS A 99 8.32 -14.95 -7.49
N ASN A 100 9.13 -14.66 -6.48
CA ASN A 100 9.31 -13.35 -5.85
C ASN A 100 10.66 -12.69 -6.23
N LYS A 101 11.32 -13.16 -7.29
CA LYS A 101 12.61 -12.66 -7.75
C LYS A 101 12.48 -12.11 -9.17
N LEU A 102 13.18 -11.00 -9.40
CA LEU A 102 13.37 -10.39 -10.70
C LEU A 102 14.83 -10.58 -11.08
N PHE A 103 15.07 -11.23 -12.21
CA PHE A 103 16.38 -11.37 -12.82
C PHE A 103 16.50 -10.37 -13.95
N ILE A 104 17.63 -9.66 -13.97
CA ILE A 104 17.97 -8.69 -15.01
C ILE A 104 19.31 -9.11 -15.59
N THR A 105 19.35 -9.27 -16.91
CA THR A 105 20.58 -9.59 -17.62
C THR A 105 21.23 -8.30 -18.09
N VAL A 106 22.48 -8.10 -17.68
CA VAL A 106 23.32 -6.97 -18.08
C VAL A 106 24.52 -7.52 -18.87
N PRO A 107 24.69 -7.16 -20.14
CA PRO A 107 25.83 -7.61 -20.93
C PRO A 107 27.10 -6.82 -20.58
N ARG A 108 28.26 -7.48 -20.67
CA ARG A 108 29.59 -6.87 -20.51
C ARG A 108 30.07 -6.27 -21.84
N TRP A 109 29.42 -5.22 -22.33
CA TRP A 109 29.79 -4.57 -23.61
C TRP A 109 30.93 -3.55 -23.48
N LYS A 110 31.06 -2.96 -22.29
CA LYS A 110 32.13 -2.03 -21.92
C LYS A 110 32.68 -2.46 -20.57
N ASP A 111 33.89 -2.01 -20.26
CA ASP A 111 34.50 -2.24 -18.96
C ASP A 111 33.65 -1.58 -17.85
N GLY A 112 33.68 -2.19 -16.67
CA GLY A 112 32.71 -1.96 -15.59
C GLY A 112 31.69 -3.08 -15.50
#